data_AF-D0IJ08-F1
#
_entry.id   AF-D0IJ08-F1
#
_cell.length_a   1.000
_cell.length_b   1.000
_cell.length_c   1.000
_cell.angle_alpha   90.00
_cell.angle_beta   90.00
_cell.angle_gamma   90.00
#
_symmetry.space_group_name_H-M   'P 1'
#
loop_
_entity.id
_entity.type
_entity.pdbx_description
1 polymer ?
#
loop_
_entity_poly.entity_id
_entity_poly.type
_entity_poly.pdbx_seq_one_letter_code
_entity_poly.pdbx_strand_id
1 'polypeptide(L)'
;MVYFSVSQTVEVSRISHEGWWIENTLEHVVKGTALGSDFTQSIYTPSQTGMIARYDRETDTWSDEIQNRTWDEYFNQHGQSFIIDKPDGDFPDWAIVEKPPEYDTQTQTVLHKDKQWHIYDILIGQSFYDEYGNEFKVSDYNFELPEKCTFIAPPEPLSEQHSLKLINGQWQQFLDHRGEVAYAIDRDNGESYVIDELGELPATHTLMEPDSYDSWLDGQWQYDIERHRPLKAAEEKQWRDAKLHKILSRIDQYEKDQSYPIELRTSPIRTKEDYLKLLEVRKSLSDYPDRSDFPFGDRPDLSMLDSL
;
A
#
# COMPACT_ATOMS: atom_id res chain seq x y z
N MET A 1 -5.20 61.34 48.57
CA MET A 1 -3.85 61.20 49.20
C MET A 1 -3.89 61.86 50.56
N VAL A 2 -3.57 61.12 51.63
CA VAL A 2 -3.67 61.59 53.02
C VAL A 2 -2.26 61.89 53.55
N TYR A 3 -2.04 63.10 54.06
CA TYR A 3 -0.76 63.52 54.64
C TYR A 3 -0.76 63.35 56.16
N PHE A 4 0.36 62.93 56.73
CA PHE A 4 0.52 62.75 58.17
C PHE A 4 0.87 64.07 58.86
N SER A 5 0.16 64.41 59.94
CA SER A 5 0.34 65.67 60.69
C SER A 5 1.47 65.61 61.74
N VAL A 6 1.99 64.42 62.02
CA VAL A 6 3.10 64.12 62.93
C VAL A 6 3.96 63.01 62.36
N SER A 7 5.25 62.97 62.73
CA SER A 7 6.12 61.85 62.37
C SER A 7 5.77 60.65 63.24
N GLN A 8 5.51 59.50 62.62
CA GLN A 8 5.09 58.30 63.33
C GLN A 8 5.45 57.04 62.54
N THR A 9 5.42 55.90 63.22
CA THR A 9 5.49 54.57 62.58
C THR A 9 4.09 54.01 62.49
N VAL A 10 3.69 53.54 61.30
CA VAL A 10 2.38 52.97 61.04
C VAL A 10 2.52 51.54 60.53
N GLU A 11 1.62 50.67 60.96
CA GLU A 11 1.45 49.36 60.36
C GLU A 11 0.78 49.54 58.99
N VAL A 12 1.33 48.85 57.99
CA VAL A 12 0.87 48.95 56.60
C VAL A 12 0.94 47.59 55.93
N SER A 13 0.08 47.37 54.95
CA SER A 13 0.25 46.31 53.96
C SER A 13 1.05 46.86 52.78
N ARG A 14 2.15 46.19 52.45
CA ARG A 14 2.93 46.43 51.23
C ARG A 14 2.23 45.73 50.07
N ILE A 15 2.06 46.44 48.96
CA ILE A 15 1.37 45.98 47.76
C ILE A 15 2.25 46.12 46.52
N SER A 16 2.05 45.26 45.53
CA SER A 16 2.69 45.36 44.23
C SER A 16 2.18 46.59 43.44
N HIS A 17 2.79 46.86 42.30
CA HIS A 17 2.32 47.92 41.40
C HIS A 17 0.83 47.74 41.02
N GLU A 18 0.43 46.48 40.82
CA GLU A 18 -0.94 46.05 40.48
C GLU A 18 -1.87 45.92 41.68
N GLY A 19 -1.38 46.18 42.90
CA GLY A 19 -2.18 46.16 44.13
C GLY A 19 -2.22 44.82 44.84
N TRP A 20 -1.49 43.80 44.38
CA TRP A 20 -1.43 42.51 45.08
C TRP A 20 -0.69 42.63 46.40
N TRP A 21 -1.26 42.06 47.47
CA TRP A 21 -0.59 42.03 48.78
C TRP A 21 0.75 41.27 48.72
N ILE A 22 1.79 41.83 49.34
CA ILE A 22 3.11 41.22 49.45
C ILE A 22 3.38 40.79 50.88
N GLU A 23 3.26 41.72 51.83
CA GLU A 23 3.50 41.48 53.26
C GLU A 23 2.90 42.60 54.13
N ASN A 24 2.78 42.36 55.43
CA ASN A 24 2.52 43.43 56.42
C ASN A 24 3.83 43.86 57.07
N THR A 25 4.03 45.17 57.21
CA THR A 25 5.26 45.75 57.76
C THR A 25 4.98 47.06 58.50
N LEU A 26 6.01 47.60 59.15
CA LEU A 26 5.99 48.90 59.81
C LEU A 26 6.72 49.92 58.93
N GLU A 27 6.06 51.02 58.59
CA GLU A 27 6.68 52.12 57.85
C GLU A 27 6.75 53.40 58.66
N HIS A 28 7.89 54.08 58.59
CA HIS A 28 8.10 55.37 59.24
C HIS A 28 7.74 56.50 58.29
N VAL A 29 6.75 57.31 58.67
CA VAL A 29 6.28 58.45 57.87
C VAL A 29 6.58 59.75 58.59
N VAL A 30 7.17 60.70 57.88
CA VAL A 30 7.54 62.01 58.43
C VAL A 30 6.34 62.96 58.37
N LYS A 31 6.24 63.86 59.36
CA LYS A 31 5.26 64.94 59.33
C LYS A 31 5.30 65.69 57.99
N GLY A 32 4.13 65.82 57.36
CA GLY A 32 3.95 66.53 56.08
C GLY A 32 4.16 65.66 54.84
N THR A 33 4.48 64.37 54.97
CA THR A 33 4.56 63.43 53.83
C THR A 33 3.37 62.48 53.81
N ALA A 34 3.17 61.78 52.69
CA ALA A 34 2.21 60.70 52.53
C ALA A 34 2.95 59.36 52.47
N LEU A 35 2.22 58.25 52.64
CA LEU A 35 2.74 56.92 52.33
C LEU A 35 3.02 56.80 50.83
N GLY A 36 4.02 55.98 50.48
CA GLY A 36 4.27 55.59 49.09
C GLY A 36 3.07 54.85 48.49
N SER A 37 2.95 54.85 47.16
CA SER A 37 1.87 54.15 46.44
C SER A 37 1.85 52.63 46.65
N ASP A 38 2.95 52.09 47.16
CA ASP A 38 3.19 50.66 47.35
C ASP A 38 2.78 50.20 48.76
N PHE A 39 2.12 51.09 49.53
CA PHE A 39 1.64 50.82 50.87
C PHE A 39 0.19 51.28 51.06
N THR A 40 -0.54 50.55 51.88
CA THR A 40 -1.86 50.98 52.39
C THR A 40 -1.96 50.75 53.90
N GLN A 41 -2.70 51.63 54.58
CA GLN A 41 -3.07 51.44 55.99
C GLN A 41 -4.27 50.50 56.15
N SER A 42 -4.95 50.13 55.06
CA SER A 42 -5.98 49.10 55.06
C SER A 42 -5.29 47.73 55.15
N ILE A 43 -5.14 47.22 56.36
CA ILE A 43 -4.40 45.98 56.60
C ILE A 43 -5.17 44.79 56.07
N TYR A 44 -4.54 44.02 55.20
CA TYR A 44 -4.98 42.68 54.83
C TYR A 44 -4.10 41.63 55.51
N THR A 45 -4.76 40.61 56.06
CA THR A 45 -4.12 39.44 56.65
C THR A 45 -4.71 38.22 55.96
N PRO A 46 -3.90 37.43 55.22
CA PRO A 46 -4.38 36.20 54.60
C PRO A 46 -5.04 35.28 55.62
N SER A 47 -6.16 34.66 55.25
CA SER A 47 -6.88 33.70 56.10
C SER A 47 -6.05 32.44 56.35
N GLN A 48 -5.22 32.05 55.38
CA GLN A 48 -4.27 30.94 55.46
C GLN A 48 -3.09 31.15 54.50
N THR A 49 -2.02 30.36 54.68
CA THR A 49 -0.87 30.35 53.78
C THR A 49 -1.32 30.06 52.34
N GLY A 50 -0.87 30.88 51.39
CA GLY A 50 -1.20 30.73 49.98
C GLY A 50 -2.40 31.54 49.51
N MET A 51 -3.12 32.25 50.40
CA MET A 51 -4.17 33.18 50.00
C MET A 51 -3.63 34.59 49.76
N ILE A 52 -4.28 35.34 48.88
CA ILE A 52 -3.91 36.70 48.50
C ILE A 52 -5.15 37.51 48.09
N ALA A 53 -5.09 38.82 48.25
CA ALA A 53 -6.09 39.76 47.77
C ALA A 53 -5.43 40.93 47.03
N ARG A 54 -6.19 41.58 46.16
CA ARG A 54 -5.77 42.78 45.44
C ARG A 54 -6.41 44.01 46.05
N TYR A 55 -5.61 45.02 46.38
CA TYR A 55 -6.08 46.28 46.89
C TYR A 55 -6.48 47.22 45.75
N ASP A 56 -7.72 47.72 45.79
CA ASP A 56 -8.22 48.75 44.90
C ASP A 56 -8.00 50.14 45.53
N ARG A 57 -7.15 50.94 44.87
CA ARG A 57 -6.77 52.28 45.33
C ARG A 57 -7.88 53.32 45.13
N GLU A 58 -8.82 53.09 44.22
CA GLU A 58 -9.91 54.03 43.93
C GLU A 58 -11.03 53.90 44.96
N THR A 59 -11.34 52.66 45.35
CA THR A 59 -12.40 52.36 46.31
C THR A 59 -11.91 52.20 47.74
N ASP A 60 -10.60 52.13 47.97
CA ASP A 60 -9.96 51.88 49.28
C ASP A 60 -10.43 50.56 49.92
N THR A 61 -10.55 49.51 49.10
CA THR A 61 -11.04 48.19 49.52
C THR A 61 -10.17 47.08 48.97
N TRP A 62 -10.09 45.97 49.70
CA TRP A 62 -9.53 44.72 49.20
C TRP A 62 -10.57 43.97 48.37
N SER A 63 -10.11 43.29 47.32
CA SER A 63 -10.90 42.30 46.59
C SER A 63 -11.28 41.14 47.49
N ASP A 64 -12.18 40.28 47.00
CA ASP A 64 -12.34 38.95 47.57
C ASP A 64 -10.99 38.23 47.59
N GLU A 65 -10.79 37.45 48.66
CA GLU A 65 -9.59 36.66 48.85
C GLU A 65 -9.58 35.46 47.88
N ILE A 66 -8.45 35.25 47.22
CA ILE A 66 -8.26 34.15 46.27
C ILE A 66 -7.03 33.33 46.62
N GLN A 67 -6.97 32.10 46.09
CA GLN A 67 -5.73 31.32 46.13
C GLN A 67 -4.69 32.00 45.25
N ASN A 68 -3.47 32.18 45.76
CA ASN A 68 -2.33 32.66 44.99
C ASN A 68 -1.84 31.55 44.07
N ARG A 69 -2.10 31.69 42.78
CA ARG A 69 -1.76 30.71 41.75
C ARG A 69 -0.45 31.00 41.02
N THR A 70 0.30 32.03 41.42
CA THR A 70 1.51 32.52 40.73
C THR A 70 2.51 31.40 40.40
N TRP A 71 2.62 30.40 41.28
CA TRP A 71 3.56 29.29 41.17
C TRP A 71 2.90 27.95 40.80
N ASP A 72 1.62 27.95 40.44
CA ASP A 72 0.95 26.75 39.94
C ASP A 72 1.63 26.33 38.64
N GLU A 73 2.17 25.11 38.65
CA GLU A 73 2.87 24.52 37.52
C GLU A 73 1.87 23.86 36.56
N TYR A 74 2.13 23.97 35.26
CA TYR A 74 1.42 23.24 34.22
C TYR A 74 2.36 22.89 33.06
N PHE A 75 1.92 21.98 32.20
CA PHE A 75 2.73 21.41 31.14
C PHE A 75 2.07 21.57 29.77
N ASN A 76 2.89 21.64 28.72
CA ASN A 76 2.41 21.40 27.35
C ASN A 76 2.41 19.89 27.04
N GLN A 77 1.90 19.51 25.87
CA GLN A 77 1.82 18.10 25.46
C GLN A 77 3.16 17.36 25.38
N HIS A 78 4.30 18.06 25.36
CA HIS A 78 5.64 17.48 25.32
C HIS A 78 6.34 17.46 26.68
N GLY A 79 5.60 17.72 27.77
CA GLY A 79 6.13 17.70 29.14
C GLY A 79 6.99 18.91 29.50
N GLN A 80 6.99 19.98 28.69
CA GLN A 80 7.66 21.23 29.05
C GLN A 80 6.85 21.94 30.14
N SER A 81 7.51 22.35 31.22
CA SER A 81 6.92 23.03 32.37
C SER A 81 6.77 24.55 32.15
N PHE A 82 5.69 25.09 32.69
CA PHE A 82 5.31 26.50 32.73
C PHE A 82 4.70 26.85 34.10
N ILE A 83 4.63 28.13 34.42
CA ILE A 83 3.97 28.66 35.64
C ILE A 83 2.99 29.77 35.27
N ILE A 84 1.95 29.99 36.09
CA ILE A 84 0.88 30.97 35.82
C ILE A 84 1.37 32.42 35.88
N ASP A 85 2.46 32.71 36.60
CA ASP A 85 3.16 34.01 36.71
C ASP A 85 2.41 35.18 37.40
N LYS A 86 1.10 35.05 37.61
CA LYS A 86 0.27 36.03 38.33
C LYS A 86 -0.70 35.38 39.32
N PRO A 87 -1.11 36.09 40.39
CA PRO A 87 -1.93 35.48 41.45
C PRO A 87 -3.33 35.03 41.02
N ASP A 88 -3.99 35.78 40.15
CA ASP A 88 -5.36 35.54 39.65
C ASP A 88 -5.38 34.93 38.24
N GLY A 89 -4.26 34.37 37.78
CA GLY A 89 -4.20 33.77 36.46
C GLY A 89 -4.94 32.43 36.39
N ASP A 90 -5.37 32.09 35.18
CA ASP A 90 -5.97 30.81 34.85
C ASP A 90 -5.02 29.95 34.01
N PHE A 91 -5.23 28.64 34.07
CA PHE A 91 -4.58 27.72 33.16
C PHE A 91 -5.07 28.00 31.73
N PRO A 92 -4.16 28.09 30.74
CA PRO A 92 -4.56 28.07 29.34
C PRO A 92 -5.38 26.82 29.00
N ASP A 93 -6.26 26.90 27.98
CA ASP A 93 -7.13 25.77 27.58
C ASP A 93 -6.36 24.49 27.20
N TRP A 94 -5.10 24.64 26.77
CA TRP A 94 -4.23 23.52 26.38
C TRP A 94 -3.39 22.96 27.53
N ALA A 95 -3.46 23.56 28.72
CA ALA A 95 -2.61 23.21 29.84
C ALA A 95 -2.92 21.81 30.38
N ILE A 96 -1.86 21.05 30.64
CA ILE A 96 -1.92 19.77 31.33
C ILE A 96 -1.42 19.99 32.75
N VAL A 97 -2.29 19.78 33.74
CA VAL A 97 -1.95 19.97 35.16
C VAL A 97 -1.32 18.70 35.76
N GLU A 98 -1.53 17.55 35.13
CA GLU A 98 -0.87 16.31 35.50
C GLU A 98 0.60 16.36 35.12
N LYS A 99 1.49 16.18 36.10
CA LYS A 99 2.92 16.14 35.88
C LYS A 99 3.30 14.94 34.99
N PRO A 100 4.18 15.12 33.98
CA PRO A 100 4.68 14.00 33.20
C PRO A 100 5.40 12.99 34.10
N PRO A 101 5.38 11.70 33.74
CA PRO A 101 6.13 10.67 34.45
C PRO A 101 7.63 10.96 34.40
N GLU A 102 8.41 10.35 35.29
CA GLU A 102 9.87 10.43 35.24
C GLU A 102 10.41 9.60 34.07
N TYR A 103 11.34 10.17 33.29
CA TYR A 103 11.94 9.55 32.11
C TYR A 103 13.37 10.06 31.88
N ASP A 104 14.15 9.33 31.10
CA ASP A 104 15.51 9.76 30.72
C ASP A 104 15.47 10.69 29.49
N THR A 105 15.62 11.99 29.72
CA THR A 105 15.61 13.02 28.67
C THR A 105 16.69 12.84 27.59
N GLN A 106 17.73 12.02 27.80
CA GLN A 106 18.75 11.74 26.78
C GLN A 106 18.36 10.63 25.82
N THR A 107 17.52 9.70 26.26
CA THR A 107 17.18 8.49 25.50
C THR A 107 15.68 8.36 25.25
N GLN A 108 14.85 9.21 25.85
CA GLN A 108 13.40 9.13 25.82
C GLN A 108 12.75 10.51 25.67
N THR A 109 11.51 10.50 25.22
CA THR A 109 10.62 11.66 25.13
C THR A 109 9.27 11.34 25.76
N VAL A 110 8.48 12.37 26.05
CA VAL A 110 7.11 12.22 26.55
C VAL A 110 6.13 12.94 25.65
N LEU A 111 4.96 12.34 25.47
CA LEU A 111 3.84 12.94 24.77
C LEU A 111 2.55 12.67 25.54
N HIS A 112 1.79 13.73 25.78
CA HIS A 112 0.44 13.62 26.34
C HIS A 112 -0.56 13.45 25.20
N LYS A 113 -1.14 12.25 25.11
CA LYS A 113 -2.10 11.86 24.07
C LYS A 113 -3.22 11.04 24.73
N ASP A 114 -4.44 11.14 24.22
CA ASP A 114 -5.57 10.36 24.73
C ASP A 114 -5.82 10.53 26.26
N LYS A 115 -5.51 11.73 26.78
CA LYS A 115 -5.60 12.11 28.20
C LYS A 115 -4.64 11.36 29.13
N GLN A 116 -3.53 10.84 28.61
CA GLN A 116 -2.51 10.15 29.38
C GLN A 116 -1.11 10.52 28.87
N TRP A 117 -0.12 10.40 29.76
CA TRP A 117 1.28 10.52 29.38
C TRP A 117 1.82 9.21 28.83
N HIS A 118 2.50 9.28 27.70
CA HIS A 118 3.21 8.17 27.09
C HIS A 118 4.71 8.50 27.02
N ILE A 119 5.55 7.53 27.38
CA ILE A 119 7.00 7.60 27.24
C ILE A 119 7.40 6.88 25.97
N TYR A 120 8.23 7.51 25.15
CA TYR A 120 8.76 6.97 23.90
C TYR A 120 10.28 6.93 23.95
N ASP A 121 10.88 5.82 23.53
CA ASP A 121 12.32 5.77 23.31
C ASP A 121 12.69 6.56 22.04
N ILE A 122 13.82 7.27 22.08
CA ILE A 122 14.35 8.02 20.94
C ILE A 122 15.05 7.04 20.00
N LEU A 123 14.32 6.58 18.98
CA LEU A 123 14.82 5.61 18.00
C LEU A 123 15.28 6.24 16.67
N ILE A 124 15.44 7.56 16.63
CA ILE A 124 15.81 8.31 15.41
C ILE A 124 17.01 7.67 14.70
N GLY A 125 16.84 7.36 13.41
CA GLY A 125 17.87 6.75 12.57
C GLY A 125 18.01 5.23 12.71
N GLN A 126 17.29 4.59 13.64
CA GLN A 126 17.20 3.14 13.71
C GLN A 126 16.45 2.59 12.48
N SER A 127 16.92 1.47 11.94
CA SER A 127 16.24 0.78 10.85
C SER A 127 15.03 0.01 11.35
N PHE A 128 13.96 0.02 10.56
CA PHE A 128 12.86 -0.92 10.67
C PHE A 128 12.49 -1.40 9.26
N TYR A 129 11.76 -2.52 9.20
CA TYR A 129 11.48 -3.22 7.95
C TYR A 129 9.99 -3.48 7.84
N ASP A 130 9.43 -3.34 6.62
CA ASP A 130 8.04 -3.71 6.34
C ASP A 130 7.86 -5.22 6.13
N GLU A 131 6.65 -5.65 5.76
CA GLU A 131 6.34 -7.07 5.59
C GLU A 131 7.10 -7.76 4.45
N TYR A 132 7.74 -6.99 3.56
CA TYR A 132 8.50 -7.48 2.41
C TYR A 132 10.01 -7.29 2.56
N GLY A 133 10.47 -6.78 3.71
CA GLY A 133 11.90 -6.56 3.97
C GLY A 133 12.44 -5.23 3.45
N ASN A 134 11.59 -4.31 3.00
CA ASN A 134 12.05 -2.98 2.62
C ASN A 134 12.52 -2.22 3.87
N GLU A 135 13.72 -1.63 3.80
CA GLU A 135 14.30 -0.89 4.91
C GLU A 135 13.80 0.56 4.95
N PHE A 136 13.40 0.99 6.15
CA PHE A 136 13.04 2.35 6.49
C PHE A 136 13.84 2.83 7.70
N LYS A 137 13.86 4.14 7.92
CA LYS A 137 14.53 4.78 9.07
C LYS A 137 13.52 5.53 9.90
N VAL A 138 13.58 5.36 11.22
CA VAL A 138 12.78 6.15 12.15
C VAL A 138 13.19 7.62 12.03
N SER A 139 12.20 8.50 11.86
CA SER A 139 12.40 9.95 11.70
C SER A 139 11.63 10.80 12.72
N ASP A 140 10.73 10.20 13.49
CA ASP A 140 9.94 10.87 14.53
C ASP A 140 10.42 10.52 15.94
N TYR A 141 10.39 11.48 16.84
CA TYR A 141 10.81 11.29 18.24
C TYR A 141 9.84 10.41 19.03
N ASN A 142 8.54 10.54 18.75
CA ASN A 142 7.47 9.77 19.39
C ASN A 142 7.03 8.63 18.45
N PHE A 143 7.97 7.78 18.05
CA PHE A 143 7.73 6.76 17.02
C PHE A 143 7.04 5.52 17.60
N GLU A 144 5.97 5.11 16.93
CA GLU A 144 5.31 3.82 17.14
C GLU A 144 5.55 2.95 15.92
N LEU A 145 6.02 1.71 16.14
CA LEU A 145 6.25 0.78 15.04
C LEU A 145 4.91 0.46 14.36
N PRO A 146 4.77 0.70 13.05
CA PRO A 146 3.52 0.41 12.34
C PRO A 146 3.17 -1.08 12.37
N GLU A 147 1.90 -1.39 12.11
CA GLU A 147 1.46 -2.76 11.92
C GLU A 147 2.24 -3.43 10.77
N LYS A 148 2.54 -4.72 10.95
CA LYS A 148 3.33 -5.54 10.01
C LYS A 148 4.77 -5.06 9.75
N CYS A 149 5.31 -4.19 10.61
CA CYS A 149 6.72 -3.85 10.59
C CYS A 149 7.48 -4.57 11.72
N THR A 150 8.80 -4.62 11.59
CA THR A 150 9.71 -5.14 12.62
C THR A 150 11.02 -4.37 12.68
N PHE A 151 11.63 -4.31 13.86
CA PHE A 151 13.02 -3.84 14.01
C PHE A 151 14.06 -4.92 13.69
N ILE A 152 13.62 -6.17 13.46
CA ILE A 152 14.48 -7.30 13.15
C ILE A 152 14.73 -7.33 11.65
N ALA A 153 15.99 -7.18 11.24
CA ALA A 153 16.36 -7.27 9.83
C ALA A 153 15.94 -8.61 9.19
N PRO A 154 15.51 -8.61 7.92
CA PRO A 154 15.24 -9.85 7.19
C PRO A 154 16.52 -10.70 7.09
N PRO A 155 16.44 -12.02 7.24
CA PRO A 155 17.58 -12.90 6.96
C PRO A 155 17.94 -12.90 5.47
N GLU A 156 19.11 -13.45 5.14
CA GLU A 156 19.47 -13.69 3.74
C GLU A 156 18.52 -14.73 3.10
N PRO A 157 18.09 -14.50 1.85
CA PRO A 157 17.35 -15.50 1.10
C PRO A 157 18.13 -16.82 0.97
N LEU A 158 17.42 -17.96 1.03
CA LEU A 158 17.99 -19.29 0.82
C LEU A 158 18.51 -19.47 -0.62
N SER A 159 17.90 -18.79 -1.58
CA SER A 159 18.35 -18.71 -2.97
C SER A 159 17.74 -17.49 -3.67
N GLU A 160 18.20 -17.18 -4.88
CA GLU A 160 17.66 -16.12 -5.74
C GLU A 160 16.16 -16.29 -6.08
N GLN A 161 15.61 -17.49 -5.90
CA GLN A 161 14.20 -17.80 -6.14
C GLN A 161 13.34 -17.66 -4.88
N HIS A 162 13.92 -17.25 -3.75
CA HIS A 162 13.20 -17.07 -2.50
C HIS A 162 13.06 -15.59 -2.17
N SER A 163 11.85 -15.20 -1.77
CA SER A 163 11.57 -13.91 -1.19
C SER A 163 11.06 -14.06 0.23
N LEU A 164 11.32 -13.02 1.03
CA LEU A 164 10.97 -13.00 2.44
C LEU A 164 9.61 -12.34 2.65
N LYS A 165 8.87 -12.84 3.64
CA LYS A 165 7.66 -12.20 4.13
C LYS A 165 7.60 -12.27 5.64
N LEU A 166 7.27 -11.14 6.28
CA LEU A 166 7.03 -11.09 7.71
C LEU A 166 5.61 -11.58 7.99
N ILE A 167 5.48 -12.69 8.72
CA ILE A 167 4.19 -13.25 9.11
C ILE A 167 4.21 -13.46 10.61
N ASN A 168 3.25 -12.84 11.32
CA ASN A 168 3.13 -12.91 12.78
C ASN A 168 4.44 -12.56 13.53
N GLY A 169 5.15 -11.54 13.04
CA GLY A 169 6.42 -11.07 13.62
C GLY A 169 7.63 -11.96 13.34
N GLN A 170 7.49 -12.98 12.48
CA GLN A 170 8.58 -13.88 12.09
C GLN A 170 8.82 -13.85 10.59
N TRP A 171 10.08 -13.76 10.20
CA TRP A 171 10.49 -13.87 8.81
C TRP A 171 10.31 -15.30 8.31
N GLN A 172 9.54 -15.45 7.24
CA GLN A 172 9.38 -16.70 6.51
C GLN A 172 9.86 -16.49 5.07
N GLN A 173 10.31 -17.57 4.43
CA GLN A 173 10.79 -17.53 3.06
C GLN A 173 9.90 -18.40 2.18
N PHE A 174 9.59 -17.89 1.00
CA PHE A 174 8.70 -18.51 0.03
C PHE A 174 9.33 -18.43 -1.35
N LEU A 175 8.96 -19.36 -2.23
CA LEU A 175 9.29 -19.24 -3.64
C LEU A 175 8.66 -17.97 -4.22
N ASP A 176 9.46 -17.25 -5.00
CA ASP A 176 9.04 -16.04 -5.70
C ASP A 176 8.94 -16.31 -7.19
N HIS A 177 7.71 -16.56 -7.62
CA HIS A 177 7.35 -16.70 -9.04
C HIS A 177 6.57 -15.48 -9.54
N ARG A 178 6.58 -14.37 -8.79
CA ARG A 178 5.77 -13.21 -9.14
C ARG A 178 6.18 -12.64 -10.49
N GLY A 179 5.19 -12.33 -11.33
CA GLY A 179 5.38 -11.89 -12.72
C GLY A 179 5.52 -13.02 -13.73
N GLU A 180 5.73 -14.27 -13.30
CA GLU A 180 5.63 -15.44 -14.17
C GLU A 180 4.16 -15.82 -14.42
N VAL A 181 3.92 -16.65 -15.44
CA VAL A 181 2.58 -17.17 -15.76
C VAL A 181 2.44 -18.58 -15.19
N ALA A 182 1.46 -18.77 -14.32
CA ALA A 182 0.98 -20.08 -13.91
C ALA A 182 0.04 -20.61 -15.00
N TYR A 183 0.46 -21.64 -15.73
CA TYR A 183 -0.35 -22.30 -16.75
C TYR A 183 -1.25 -23.35 -16.13
N ALA A 184 -2.55 -23.28 -16.38
CA ALA A 184 -3.49 -24.30 -15.94
C ALA A 184 -3.21 -25.63 -16.66
N ILE A 185 -3.07 -26.71 -15.90
CA ILE A 185 -2.81 -28.05 -16.46
C ILE A 185 -4.06 -28.64 -17.13
N ASP A 186 -5.25 -28.26 -16.65
CA ASP A 186 -6.51 -28.50 -17.36
C ASP A 186 -6.74 -27.34 -18.33
N ARG A 187 -6.47 -27.60 -19.61
CA ARG A 187 -6.55 -26.61 -20.69
C ARG A 187 -7.98 -26.28 -21.13
N ASP A 188 -8.95 -27.08 -20.72
CA ASP A 188 -10.34 -26.92 -21.18
C ASP A 188 -11.23 -26.26 -20.12
N ASN A 189 -10.85 -26.36 -18.84
CA ASN A 189 -11.62 -25.80 -17.73
C ASN A 189 -10.83 -24.89 -16.78
N GLY A 190 -9.49 -24.86 -16.91
CA GLY A 190 -8.62 -24.04 -16.07
C GLY A 190 -8.27 -22.70 -16.72
N GLU A 191 -8.01 -21.70 -15.88
CA GLU A 191 -7.55 -20.38 -16.33
C GLU A 191 -6.10 -20.17 -15.89
N SER A 192 -5.22 -19.87 -16.84
CA SER A 192 -3.86 -19.44 -16.54
C SER A 192 -3.87 -18.01 -15.98
N TYR A 193 -2.96 -17.71 -15.06
CA TYR A 193 -2.87 -16.39 -14.43
C TYR A 193 -1.42 -15.94 -14.23
N VAL A 194 -1.22 -14.62 -14.13
CA VAL A 194 0.07 -14.05 -13.72
C VAL A 194 0.17 -14.12 -12.21
N ILE A 195 1.25 -14.68 -11.70
CA ILE A 195 1.48 -14.85 -10.27
C ILE A 195 1.79 -13.48 -9.65
N ASP A 196 1.08 -13.10 -8.60
CA ASP A 196 1.24 -11.84 -7.88
C ASP A 196 1.58 -12.04 -6.39
N GLU A 197 1.38 -13.25 -5.87
CA GLU A 197 1.69 -13.63 -4.51
C GLU A 197 2.90 -14.57 -4.41
N LEU A 198 3.54 -14.55 -3.23
CA LEU A 198 4.61 -15.47 -2.89
C LEU A 198 4.04 -16.82 -2.48
N GLY A 199 4.73 -17.91 -2.84
CA GLY A 199 4.36 -19.25 -2.40
C GLY A 199 4.44 -20.30 -3.49
N GLU A 200 4.03 -21.51 -3.11
CA GLU A 200 3.93 -22.63 -4.05
C GLU A 200 2.73 -22.44 -4.99
N LEU A 201 2.89 -22.88 -6.23
CA LEU A 201 1.77 -22.97 -7.16
C LEU A 201 0.77 -24.04 -6.67
N PRO A 202 -0.54 -23.82 -6.87
CA PRO A 202 -1.52 -24.88 -6.64
C PRO A 202 -1.23 -26.07 -7.57
N ALA A 203 -1.55 -27.29 -7.13
CA ALA A 203 -1.32 -28.51 -7.90
C ALA A 203 -2.05 -28.57 -9.26
N THR A 204 -2.94 -27.62 -9.54
CA THR A 204 -3.65 -27.44 -10.81
C THR A 204 -2.86 -26.62 -11.83
N HIS A 205 -1.70 -26.09 -11.47
CA HIS A 205 -0.91 -25.19 -12.32
C HIS A 205 0.54 -25.63 -12.42
N THR A 206 1.20 -25.18 -13.48
CA THR A 206 2.63 -25.40 -13.75
C THR A 206 3.25 -24.13 -14.32
N LEU A 207 4.56 -23.94 -14.13
CA LEU A 207 5.32 -22.88 -14.79
C LEU A 207 5.76 -23.24 -16.21
N MET A 208 5.54 -24.50 -16.60
CA MET A 208 5.86 -24.96 -17.96
C MET A 208 4.80 -24.41 -18.93
N GLU A 209 5.24 -23.72 -19.97
CA GLU A 209 4.35 -23.25 -21.04
C GLU A 209 3.94 -24.42 -21.96
N PRO A 210 2.65 -24.59 -22.27
CA PRO A 210 2.19 -25.58 -23.26
C PRO A 210 2.42 -25.10 -24.69
N ASP A 211 2.74 -26.02 -25.61
CA ASP A 211 2.55 -25.74 -27.03
C ASP A 211 1.06 -25.73 -27.40
N SER A 212 0.75 -25.25 -28.62
CA SER A 212 -0.63 -24.99 -29.07
C SER A 212 -1.57 -26.20 -28.97
N TYR A 213 -1.05 -27.41 -29.14
CA TYR A 213 -1.82 -28.64 -29.17
C TYR A 213 -1.44 -29.61 -28.06
N ASP A 214 -0.77 -29.14 -27.02
CA ASP A 214 -0.41 -30.00 -25.91
C ASP A 214 -1.56 -30.19 -24.93
N SER A 215 -1.56 -31.36 -24.30
CA SER A 215 -2.36 -31.67 -23.11
C SER A 215 -1.44 -32.16 -21.99
N TRP A 216 -1.80 -31.90 -20.75
CA TRP A 216 -0.99 -32.28 -19.59
C TRP A 216 -1.17 -33.77 -19.27
N LEU A 217 -0.11 -34.55 -19.42
CA LEU A 217 -0.11 -36.00 -19.19
C LEU A 217 1.17 -36.41 -18.46
N ASP A 218 1.02 -37.21 -17.40
CA ASP A 218 2.12 -37.74 -16.61
C ASP A 218 3.11 -36.67 -16.08
N GLY A 219 2.59 -35.48 -15.75
CA GLY A 219 3.38 -34.39 -15.17
C GLY A 219 4.19 -33.56 -16.17
N GLN A 220 3.86 -33.63 -17.46
CA GLN A 220 4.48 -32.83 -18.51
C GLN A 220 3.50 -32.55 -19.65
N TRP A 221 3.81 -31.52 -20.44
CA TRP A 221 3.10 -31.26 -21.70
C TRP A 221 3.45 -32.33 -22.73
N GLN A 222 2.42 -32.88 -23.37
CA GLN A 222 2.57 -33.85 -24.45
C GLN A 222 1.62 -33.48 -25.59
N TYR A 223 2.10 -33.64 -26.83
CA TYR A 223 1.32 -33.37 -28.03
C TYR A 223 0.04 -34.22 -28.07
N ASP A 224 -1.10 -33.55 -28.12
CA ASP A 224 -2.43 -34.14 -28.18
C ASP A 224 -2.97 -34.10 -29.61
N ILE A 225 -2.97 -35.27 -30.23
CA ILE A 225 -3.46 -35.44 -31.60
C ILE A 225 -4.94 -35.06 -31.73
N GLU A 226 -5.76 -35.28 -30.70
CA GLU A 226 -7.19 -34.97 -30.74
C GLU A 226 -7.43 -33.46 -30.63
N ARG A 227 -6.60 -32.74 -29.86
CA ARG A 227 -6.62 -31.27 -29.80
C ARG A 227 -6.21 -30.63 -31.13
N HIS A 228 -5.23 -31.20 -31.85
CA HIS A 228 -4.83 -30.72 -33.18
C HIS A 228 -5.80 -31.14 -34.31
N ARG A 229 -6.47 -32.29 -34.17
CA ARG A 229 -7.35 -32.88 -35.20
C ARG A 229 -8.31 -31.90 -35.89
N PRO A 230 -9.10 -31.05 -35.20
CA PRO A 230 -10.06 -30.16 -35.87
C PRO A 230 -9.40 -29.14 -36.78
N LEU A 231 -8.28 -28.55 -36.36
CA LEU A 231 -7.53 -27.59 -37.19
C LEU A 231 -6.92 -28.29 -38.39
N LYS A 232 -6.24 -29.42 -38.16
CA LYS A 232 -5.62 -30.21 -39.23
C LYS A 232 -6.66 -30.65 -40.26
N ALA A 233 -7.85 -31.06 -39.82
CA ALA A 233 -8.96 -31.43 -40.69
C ALA A 233 -9.45 -30.26 -41.55
N ALA A 234 -9.49 -29.05 -41.00
CA ALA A 234 -9.85 -27.86 -41.77
C ALA A 234 -8.79 -27.53 -42.84
N GLU A 235 -7.51 -27.57 -42.47
CA GLU A 235 -6.39 -27.35 -43.42
C GLU A 235 -6.40 -28.36 -44.57
N GLU A 236 -6.56 -29.65 -44.26
CA GLU A 236 -6.55 -30.70 -45.27
C GLU A 236 -7.80 -30.66 -46.16
N LYS A 237 -8.97 -30.28 -45.63
CA LYS A 237 -10.17 -30.02 -46.44
C LYS A 237 -9.96 -28.85 -47.39
N GLN A 238 -9.37 -27.75 -46.92
CA GLN A 238 -9.07 -26.58 -47.75
C GLN A 238 -8.10 -26.93 -48.87
N TRP A 239 -7.04 -27.68 -48.57
CA TRP A 239 -6.11 -28.18 -49.58
C TRP A 239 -6.82 -29.07 -50.61
N ARG A 240 -7.63 -30.03 -50.15
CA ARG A 240 -8.41 -30.94 -51.00
C ARG A 240 -9.33 -30.15 -51.93
N ASP A 241 -10.10 -29.20 -51.40
CA ASP A 241 -11.06 -28.41 -52.17
C ASP A 241 -10.36 -27.61 -53.27
N ALA A 242 -9.20 -27.00 -52.96
CA ALA A 242 -8.40 -26.27 -53.94
C ALA A 242 -7.89 -27.17 -55.08
N LYS A 243 -7.47 -28.41 -54.77
CA LYS A 243 -7.05 -29.39 -55.78
C LYS A 243 -8.22 -29.94 -56.59
N LEU A 244 -9.33 -30.26 -55.92
CA LEU A 244 -10.53 -30.76 -56.56
C LEU A 244 -11.12 -29.74 -57.53
N HIS A 245 -11.12 -28.45 -57.19
CA HIS A 245 -11.57 -27.38 -58.07
C HIS A 245 -10.78 -27.33 -59.39
N LYS A 246 -9.45 -27.52 -59.34
CA LYS A 246 -8.61 -27.60 -60.55
C LYS A 246 -8.97 -28.81 -61.39
N ILE A 247 -9.14 -29.98 -60.77
CA ILE A 247 -9.52 -31.23 -61.45
C ILE A 247 -10.88 -31.10 -62.13
N LEU A 248 -11.89 -30.57 -61.42
CA LEU A 248 -13.22 -30.35 -61.98
C LEU A 248 -13.20 -29.40 -63.17
N SER A 249 -12.41 -28.32 -63.10
CA SER A 249 -12.22 -27.40 -64.22
C SER A 249 -11.60 -28.09 -65.45
N ARG A 250 -10.64 -29.00 -65.25
CA ARG A 250 -10.01 -29.78 -66.34
C ARG A 250 -10.96 -30.80 -66.96
N ILE A 251 -11.75 -31.48 -66.13
CA ILE A 251 -12.80 -32.41 -66.57
C ILE A 251 -13.83 -31.67 -67.43
N ASP A 252 -14.34 -30.53 -66.93
CA ASP A 252 -15.32 -29.69 -67.65
C ASP A 252 -14.77 -29.19 -69.00
N GLN A 253 -13.50 -28.75 -69.04
CA GLN A 253 -12.83 -28.34 -70.28
C GLN A 253 -12.77 -29.50 -71.29
N TYR A 254 -12.35 -30.69 -70.86
CA TYR A 254 -12.28 -31.88 -71.73
C TYR A 254 -13.65 -32.30 -72.25
N GLU A 255 -14.67 -32.32 -71.40
CA GLU A 255 -16.03 -32.72 -71.75
C GLU A 255 -16.65 -31.76 -72.77
N LYS A 256 -16.48 -30.45 -72.58
CA LYS A 256 -16.92 -29.43 -73.54
C LYS A 256 -16.20 -29.55 -74.88
N ASP A 257 -14.88 -29.77 -74.85
CA ASP A 257 -14.06 -29.92 -76.05
C ASP A 257 -14.47 -31.10 -76.94
N GLN A 258 -15.12 -32.13 -76.38
CA GLN A 258 -15.61 -33.24 -77.21
C GLN A 258 -16.66 -32.80 -78.23
N SER A 259 -17.36 -31.68 -77.98
CA SER A 259 -18.33 -31.10 -78.91
C SER A 259 -17.70 -30.22 -80.00
N TYR A 260 -16.40 -29.90 -79.88
CA TYR A 260 -15.68 -29.05 -80.82
C TYR A 260 -14.87 -29.88 -81.85
N PRO A 261 -14.62 -29.31 -83.04
CA PRO A 261 -13.64 -29.83 -83.99
C PRO A 261 -12.28 -30.02 -83.31
N ILE A 262 -11.55 -31.08 -83.68
CA ILE A 262 -10.33 -31.52 -83.00
C ILE A 262 -9.28 -30.41 -82.96
N GLU A 263 -9.16 -29.64 -84.04
CA GLU A 263 -8.24 -28.52 -84.22
C GLU A 263 -8.52 -27.31 -83.32
N LEU A 264 -9.73 -27.22 -82.74
CA LEU A 264 -10.14 -26.13 -81.83
C LEU A 264 -10.14 -26.55 -80.36
N ARG A 265 -9.81 -27.80 -80.05
CA ARG A 265 -9.75 -28.30 -78.66
C ARG A 265 -8.56 -27.68 -77.94
N THR A 266 -8.78 -27.27 -76.69
CA THR A 266 -7.79 -26.59 -75.85
C THR A 266 -7.43 -27.38 -74.60
N SER A 267 -8.13 -28.47 -74.33
CA SER A 267 -7.87 -29.36 -73.22
C SER A 267 -6.47 -29.99 -73.37
N PRO A 268 -5.66 -30.00 -72.30
CA PRO A 268 -4.37 -30.69 -72.32
C PRO A 268 -4.54 -32.22 -72.39
N ILE A 269 -5.74 -32.72 -72.11
CA ILE A 269 -6.07 -34.14 -72.08
C ILE A 269 -6.40 -34.59 -73.50
N ARG A 270 -5.56 -35.46 -74.07
CA ARG A 270 -5.68 -35.89 -75.48
C ARG A 270 -6.22 -37.30 -75.65
N THR A 271 -6.07 -38.15 -74.65
CA THR A 271 -6.50 -39.55 -74.71
C THR A 271 -7.65 -39.83 -73.74
N LYS A 272 -8.44 -40.87 -74.05
CA LYS A 272 -9.47 -41.38 -73.14
C LYS A 272 -8.85 -41.92 -71.84
N GLU A 273 -7.63 -42.44 -71.91
CA GLU A 273 -6.91 -42.96 -70.75
C GLU A 273 -6.55 -41.85 -69.76
N ASP A 274 -6.08 -40.70 -70.26
CA ASP A 274 -5.77 -39.53 -69.44
C ASP A 274 -7.03 -38.96 -68.74
N TYR A 275 -8.18 -38.99 -69.43
CA TYR A 275 -9.45 -38.60 -68.84
C TYR A 275 -9.90 -39.55 -67.73
N LEU A 276 -9.73 -40.88 -67.90
CA LEU A 276 -10.05 -41.86 -66.85
C LEU A 276 -9.16 -41.65 -65.61
N LYS A 277 -7.87 -41.39 -65.80
CA LYS A 277 -6.95 -41.06 -64.69
C LYS A 277 -7.39 -39.81 -63.91
N LEU A 278 -7.92 -38.79 -64.59
CA LEU A 278 -8.48 -37.61 -63.91
C LEU A 278 -9.74 -37.92 -63.10
N LEU A 279 -10.59 -38.82 -63.59
CA LEU A 279 -11.76 -39.29 -62.85
C LEU A 279 -11.35 -40.10 -61.61
N GLU A 280 -10.28 -40.89 -61.71
CA GLU A 280 -9.69 -41.60 -60.56
C GLU A 280 -9.15 -40.62 -59.53
N VAL A 281 -8.38 -39.60 -59.94
CA VAL A 281 -7.89 -38.55 -59.03
C VAL A 281 -9.04 -37.78 -58.39
N ARG A 282 -10.08 -37.43 -59.16
CA ARG A 282 -11.31 -36.80 -58.64
C ARG A 282 -11.94 -37.65 -57.54
N LYS A 283 -12.05 -38.96 -57.77
CA LYS A 283 -12.59 -39.90 -56.79
C LYS A 283 -11.71 -39.95 -55.53
N SER A 284 -10.40 -40.11 -55.69
CA SER A 284 -9.45 -40.13 -54.56
C SER A 284 -9.49 -38.86 -53.72
N LEU A 285 -9.61 -37.67 -54.33
CA LEU A 285 -9.80 -36.41 -53.61
C LEU A 285 -11.17 -36.32 -52.93
N SER A 286 -12.21 -36.90 -53.52
CA SER A 286 -13.56 -36.89 -52.95
C SER A 286 -13.64 -37.79 -51.72
N ASP A 287 -13.04 -38.98 -51.79
CA ASP A 287 -13.03 -39.98 -50.72
C ASP A 287 -12.03 -39.63 -49.59
N TYR A 288 -11.11 -38.69 -49.81
CA TYR A 288 -10.03 -38.36 -48.87
C TYR A 288 -10.49 -38.00 -47.45
N PRO A 289 -11.52 -37.16 -47.23
CA PRO A 289 -12.00 -36.85 -45.88
C PRO A 289 -12.64 -38.03 -45.14
N ASP A 290 -13.03 -39.07 -45.87
CA ASP A 290 -13.69 -40.26 -45.31
C ASP A 290 -12.69 -41.40 -45.00
N ARG A 291 -11.39 -41.17 -45.23
CA ARG A 291 -10.36 -42.14 -44.89
C ARG A 291 -10.18 -42.25 -43.37
N SER A 292 -9.85 -43.44 -42.89
CA SER A 292 -9.63 -43.71 -41.47
C SER A 292 -8.43 -42.98 -40.85
N ASP A 293 -7.45 -42.61 -41.67
CA ASP A 293 -6.24 -41.88 -41.27
C ASP A 293 -6.40 -40.36 -41.41
N PHE A 294 -7.53 -39.85 -41.93
CA PHE A 294 -7.78 -38.43 -42.02
C PHE A 294 -7.85 -37.78 -40.61
N PRO A 295 -7.24 -36.60 -40.37
CA PRO A 295 -6.52 -35.73 -41.33
C PRO A 295 -4.99 -35.87 -41.30
N PHE A 296 -4.45 -36.89 -40.64
CA PHE A 296 -3.00 -37.03 -40.42
C PHE A 296 -2.32 -38.02 -41.38
N GLY A 297 -3.11 -38.77 -42.15
CA GLY A 297 -2.63 -39.69 -43.17
C GLY A 297 -2.15 -39.00 -44.45
N ASP A 298 -1.54 -39.79 -45.32
CA ASP A 298 -0.96 -39.29 -46.56
C ASP A 298 -2.01 -38.73 -47.52
N ARG A 299 -1.67 -37.57 -48.10
CA ARG A 299 -2.46 -36.96 -49.17
C ARG A 299 -2.52 -37.89 -50.39
N PRO A 300 -3.63 -37.90 -51.14
CA PRO A 300 -3.72 -38.62 -52.41
C PRO A 300 -2.58 -38.24 -53.36
N ASP A 301 -2.04 -39.21 -54.10
CA ASP A 301 -1.05 -38.94 -55.13
C ASP A 301 -1.68 -38.16 -56.29
N LEU A 302 -1.09 -37.01 -56.59
CA LEU A 302 -1.50 -36.09 -57.64
C LEU A 302 -0.44 -35.95 -58.74
N SER A 303 0.55 -36.85 -58.83
CA SER A 303 1.66 -36.78 -59.79
C SER A 303 1.22 -36.59 -61.26
N MET A 304 0.04 -37.09 -61.63
CA MET A 304 -0.56 -36.87 -62.96
C MET A 304 -0.97 -35.42 -63.25
N LEU A 305 -1.18 -34.57 -62.23
CA LEU A 305 -1.48 -33.14 -62.41
C LEU A 305 -0.24 -32.33 -62.80
N ASP A 306 0.96 -32.81 -62.50
CA ASP A 306 2.20 -32.11 -62.82
C ASP A 306 2.68 -32.42 -64.26
N SER A 307 2.07 -33.42 -64.90
CA SER A 307 2.39 -33.88 -66.27
C SER A 307 1.34 -33.50 -67.33
N LEU A 308 0.27 -32.78 -66.95
CA LEU A 308 -0.89 -32.38 -67.78
C LEU A 308 -1.18 -30.88 -67.69
#